data_AF-A0A974X3P5-F1
#
_entry.id   AF-A0A974X3P5-F1
#
_cell.length_a   1.000
_cell.length_b   1.000
_cell.length_c   1.000
_cell.angle_alpha   90.00
_cell.angle_beta   90.00
_cell.angle_gamma   90.00
#
_symmetry.space_group_name_H-M   'P 1'
#
loop_
_entity.id
_entity.type
_entity.pdbx_description
1 polymer ?
#
loop_
_entity_poly.entity_id
_entity_poly.type
_entity_poly.pdbx_seq_one_letter_code
_entity_poly.pdbx_strand_id
1 'polypeptide(L)'
;MIEMLEKGPEAGADALGPAALLASIRASRSIENTEAARQLDLAARWADLHPPESIHSAASFTVAGCEHEEPIAGPGTPLVAEFCVAELGTVLGITSVSAKKLIGHALELRHRLPRLWAQVHAGRVPAWRARAVAEVTIHSTPALTRDAARFVDAQVAAVAGKIGPAQLDRLVAETIKRYDLAEANPAADPEDGYLHVDPRHVTIHDEDVHFAGTVRLEAEIDLADGLHLHQALAHGAATQKALGSHESLDARRAKALGDLARTQTALDLHDPAGGRLASDSAGGRVAGEERAGDGPMPRQVVMRSVRRAL
;
A
#
# COMPACT_ATOMS: atom_id res chain seq x y z
N MET A 1 -69.98 -15.55 10.05
CA MET A 1 -68.67 -16.23 9.95
C MET A 1 -67.67 -15.11 9.73
N ILE A 2 -67.02 -14.70 10.82
CA ILE A 2 -66.39 -13.38 10.96
C ILE A 2 -64.98 -13.44 10.37
N GLU A 3 -64.74 -12.50 9.47
CA GLU A 3 -63.50 -12.17 8.80
C GLU A 3 -62.51 -11.59 9.83
N MET A 4 -61.48 -12.35 10.19
CA MET A 4 -60.33 -11.85 10.95
C MET A 4 -59.14 -11.70 10.01
N LEU A 5 -59.05 -10.53 9.40
CA LEU A 5 -57.81 -10.01 8.82
C LEU A 5 -56.93 -9.51 9.97
N GLU A 6 -55.92 -10.29 10.33
CA GLU A 6 -54.80 -9.85 11.15
C GLU A 6 -54.06 -8.71 10.44
N LYS A 7 -54.33 -7.49 10.90
CA LYS A 7 -53.61 -6.29 10.51
C LYS A 7 -52.25 -6.33 11.21
N GLY A 8 -51.20 -6.74 10.50
CA GLY A 8 -49.81 -6.71 10.95
C GLY A 8 -49.34 -5.29 11.34
N PRO A 9 -48.17 -5.16 11.99
CA PRO A 9 -47.70 -3.94 12.65
C PRO A 9 -47.17 -2.86 11.69
N GLU A 10 -47.81 -2.68 10.54
CA GLU A 10 -47.52 -1.65 9.53
C GLU A 10 -48.12 -0.27 9.91
N ALA A 11 -48.98 -0.19 10.93
CA ALA A 11 -49.70 1.03 11.29
C ALA A 11 -48.89 2.06 12.11
N GLY A 12 -47.63 1.78 12.46
CA GLY A 12 -46.82 2.63 13.34
C GLY A 12 -45.87 3.62 12.64
N ALA A 13 -45.48 3.35 11.39
CA ALA A 13 -44.58 4.23 10.63
C ALA A 13 -45.32 5.37 9.93
N ASP A 14 -46.59 5.16 9.59
CA ASP A 14 -47.40 6.06 8.73
C ASP A 14 -48.10 7.21 9.49
N ALA A 15 -47.71 7.45 10.75
CA ALA A 15 -48.30 8.48 11.61
C ALA A 15 -47.28 9.44 12.25
N LEU A 16 -46.00 9.36 11.87
CA LEU A 16 -44.98 10.27 12.40
C LEU A 16 -44.97 11.57 11.60
N GLY A 17 -45.26 12.70 12.26
CA GLY A 17 -45.03 14.02 11.67
C GLY A 17 -43.54 14.23 11.32
N PRO A 18 -43.18 15.19 10.44
CA PRO A 18 -41.82 15.33 9.91
C PRO A 18 -40.71 15.39 10.97
N ALA A 19 -40.92 16.10 12.08
CA ALA A 19 -39.95 16.19 13.17
C ALA A 19 -39.75 14.83 13.89
N ALA A 20 -40.83 14.08 14.08
CA ALA A 20 -40.79 12.77 14.72
C ALA A 20 -40.11 11.73 13.81
N LEU A 21 -40.32 11.83 12.49
CA LEU A 21 -39.60 11.01 11.51
C LEU A 21 -38.09 11.31 11.53
N LEU A 22 -37.68 12.58 11.53
CA LEU A 22 -36.26 12.95 11.63
C LEU A 22 -35.62 12.49 12.96
N ALA A 23 -36.37 12.54 14.07
CA ALA A 23 -35.93 12.00 15.36
C ALA A 23 -35.74 10.47 15.31
N SER A 24 -36.67 9.75 14.66
CA SER A 24 -36.56 8.30 14.44
C SER A 24 -35.34 7.95 13.58
N ILE A 25 -35.08 8.68 12.49
CA ILE A 25 -33.89 8.51 11.66
C ILE A 25 -32.61 8.71 12.49
N ARG A 26 -32.56 9.74 13.35
CA ARG A 26 -31.41 9.98 14.24
C ARG A 26 -31.22 8.86 15.25
N ALA A 27 -32.30 8.34 15.85
CA ALA A 27 -32.25 7.23 16.79
C ALA A 27 -31.73 5.94 16.11
N SER A 28 -32.26 5.63 14.93
CA SER A 28 -31.82 4.50 14.10
C SER A 28 -30.31 4.59 13.78
N ARG A 29 -29.83 5.77 13.37
CA ARG A 29 -28.39 6.00 13.14
C ARG A 29 -27.54 5.84 14.39
N SER A 30 -28.05 6.20 15.57
CA SER A 30 -27.36 6.00 16.84
C SER A 30 -27.22 4.51 17.19
N ILE A 31 -28.25 3.71 16.91
CA ILE A 31 -28.24 2.26 17.10
C ILE A 31 -27.20 1.63 16.17
N GLU A 32 -27.21 1.99 14.88
CA GLU A 32 -26.22 1.53 13.90
C GLU A 32 -24.78 1.85 14.33
N ASN A 33 -24.52 3.08 14.80
CA ASN A 33 -23.19 3.44 15.28
C ASN A 33 -22.74 2.62 16.50
N THR A 34 -23.67 2.34 17.41
CA THR A 34 -23.41 1.53 18.61
C THR A 34 -23.09 0.09 18.23
N GLU A 35 -23.87 -0.49 17.30
CA GLU A 35 -23.63 -1.84 16.82
C GLU A 35 -22.33 -1.93 16.01
N ALA A 36 -22.01 -0.94 15.18
CA ALA A 36 -20.74 -0.89 14.47
C ALA A 36 -19.53 -0.79 15.42
N ALA A 37 -19.67 -0.08 16.55
CA ALA A 37 -18.65 -0.07 17.61
C ALA A 37 -18.51 -1.46 18.26
N ARG A 38 -19.63 -2.14 18.53
CA ARG A 38 -19.65 -3.51 19.05
C ARG A 38 -19.00 -4.50 18.10
N GLN A 39 -19.21 -4.37 16.79
CA GLN A 39 -18.56 -5.21 15.77
C GLN A 39 -17.03 -5.05 15.76
N LEU A 40 -16.51 -3.84 16.00
CA LEU A 40 -15.06 -3.63 16.18
C LEU A 40 -14.53 -4.33 17.45
N ASP A 41 -15.24 -4.24 18.57
CA ASP A 41 -14.90 -4.95 19.81
C ASP A 41 -14.90 -6.48 19.61
N LEU A 42 -15.93 -7.01 18.97
CA LEU A 42 -16.02 -8.43 18.64
C LEU A 42 -14.87 -8.88 17.74
N ALA A 43 -14.53 -8.13 16.69
CA ALA A 43 -13.41 -8.47 15.81
C ALA A 43 -12.08 -8.47 16.59
N ALA A 44 -11.87 -7.51 17.50
CA ALA A 44 -10.68 -7.44 18.33
C ALA A 44 -10.56 -8.61 19.32
N ARG A 45 -11.68 -9.05 19.91
CA ARG A 45 -11.76 -10.22 20.80
C ARG A 45 -11.63 -11.54 20.04
N TRP A 46 -12.19 -11.60 18.84
CA TRP A 46 -12.01 -12.74 17.95
C TRP A 46 -10.52 -12.96 17.64
N ALA A 47 -9.81 -11.88 17.32
CA ALA A 47 -8.35 -11.91 17.17
C ALA A 47 -7.62 -12.40 18.43
N ASP A 48 -8.05 -11.99 19.64
CA ASP A 48 -7.43 -12.45 20.90
C ASP A 48 -7.57 -13.96 21.12
N LEU A 49 -8.62 -14.58 20.56
CA LEU A 49 -8.87 -16.01 20.67
C LEU A 49 -8.07 -16.83 19.63
N HIS A 50 -7.43 -16.18 18.65
CA HIS A 50 -6.68 -16.80 17.57
C HIS A 50 -5.24 -16.26 17.50
N PRO A 51 -4.47 -16.35 18.59
CA PRO A 51 -3.07 -15.95 18.56
C PRO A 51 -2.27 -16.92 17.66
N PRO A 52 -1.14 -16.51 17.05
CA PRO A 52 -0.34 -17.37 16.18
C PRO A 52 0.25 -18.59 16.91
N GLU A 53 0.17 -18.66 18.23
CA GLU A 53 0.55 -19.87 18.96
C GLU A 53 -0.57 -20.94 18.96
N SER A 54 -1.82 -20.59 18.62
CA SER A 54 -2.93 -21.56 18.47
C SER A 54 -2.71 -22.54 17.32
N ILE A 55 -1.73 -22.26 16.47
CA ILE A 55 -1.29 -23.05 15.31
C ILE A 55 -0.78 -24.45 15.67
N HIS A 56 -0.43 -24.66 16.94
CA HIS A 56 0.25 -25.88 17.39
C HIS A 56 -0.67 -27.00 17.91
N SER A 57 -1.99 -26.82 17.93
CA SER A 57 -2.89 -27.86 18.46
C SER A 57 -3.58 -28.67 17.35
N ALA A 58 -2.87 -29.74 16.95
CA ALA A 58 -3.31 -30.90 16.17
C ALA A 58 -3.21 -30.80 14.64
N ALA A 59 -1.99 -31.06 14.13
CA ALA A 59 -1.69 -31.57 12.79
C ALA A 59 -1.53 -30.58 11.60
N SER A 60 -0.58 -29.63 11.69
CA SER A 60 0.02 -29.03 10.48
C SER A 60 1.52 -29.31 10.40
N PHE A 61 1.86 -30.41 9.72
CA PHE A 61 3.15 -30.52 9.02
C PHE A 61 3.10 -29.54 7.84
N THR A 62 4.16 -28.76 7.65
CA THR A 62 4.37 -27.77 6.59
C THR A 62 4.01 -28.30 5.19
N VAL A 63 2.76 -28.10 4.79
CA VAL A 63 2.18 -28.35 3.46
C VAL A 63 1.58 -27.03 2.98
N ALA A 64 1.58 -26.78 1.66
CA ALA A 64 0.86 -25.64 1.10
C ALA A 64 -0.62 -25.69 1.53
N GLY A 65 -1.06 -24.69 2.30
CA GLY A 65 -2.35 -24.70 3.00
C GLY A 65 -2.28 -24.77 4.54
N CYS A 66 -1.09 -24.69 5.14
CA CYS A 66 -0.92 -24.44 6.58
C CYS A 66 -1.02 -22.95 6.89
N GLU A 67 -1.44 -22.58 8.11
CA GLU A 67 -1.68 -21.19 8.49
C GLU A 67 -0.38 -20.41 8.70
N HIS A 68 -0.35 -19.18 8.20
CA HIS A 68 0.78 -18.27 8.34
C HIS A 68 0.51 -17.17 9.37
N GLU A 69 1.58 -16.65 9.96
CA GLU A 69 1.54 -15.43 10.75
C GLU A 69 1.39 -14.22 9.82
N GLU A 70 0.40 -13.36 10.09
CA GLU A 70 0.18 -12.17 9.27
C GLU A 70 0.16 -10.88 10.10
N PRO A 71 1.02 -9.88 9.80
CA PRO A 71 0.87 -8.55 10.37
C PRO A 71 -0.32 -7.85 9.71
N ILE A 72 -1.48 -7.90 10.36
CA ILE A 72 -2.73 -7.31 9.85
C ILE A 72 -2.88 -5.81 10.21
N ALA A 73 -2.11 -5.32 11.18
CA ALA A 73 -2.13 -3.93 11.63
C ALA A 73 -0.70 -3.38 11.83
N GLY A 74 -0.59 -2.10 12.19
CA GLY A 74 0.71 -1.44 12.24
C GLY A 74 1.60 -1.92 13.39
N PRO A 75 2.88 -1.48 13.42
CA PRO A 75 3.89 -2.05 14.30
C PRO A 75 3.48 -2.12 15.78
N GLY A 76 3.67 -3.31 16.38
CA GLY A 76 3.39 -3.57 17.79
C GLY A 76 1.94 -3.96 18.10
N THR A 77 1.11 -4.28 17.10
CA THR A 77 -0.15 -5.02 17.31
C THR A 77 0.11 -6.54 17.36
N PRO A 78 -0.69 -7.32 18.11
CA PRO A 78 -0.62 -8.77 18.06
C PRO A 78 -0.81 -9.31 16.63
N LEU A 79 -0.08 -10.38 16.31
CA LEU A 79 -0.33 -11.19 15.12
C LEU A 79 -1.57 -12.06 15.36
N VAL A 80 -2.14 -12.61 14.30
CA VAL A 80 -3.27 -13.55 14.38
C VAL A 80 -3.06 -14.72 13.43
N ALA A 81 -3.72 -15.84 13.71
CA ALA A 81 -3.76 -16.98 12.81
C ALA A 81 -4.55 -16.66 11.52
N GLU A 82 -4.01 -17.04 10.36
CA GLU A 82 -4.58 -16.74 9.03
C GLU A 82 -6.06 -17.18 8.88
N PHE A 83 -6.42 -18.36 9.41
CA PHE A 83 -7.78 -18.89 9.27
C PHE A 83 -8.85 -18.11 10.04
N CYS A 84 -8.48 -17.32 11.05
CA CYS A 84 -9.43 -16.50 11.80
C CYS A 84 -10.15 -15.48 10.89
N VAL A 85 -9.49 -15.07 9.80
CA VAL A 85 -10.02 -14.11 8.82
C VAL A 85 -11.16 -14.74 8.01
N ALA A 86 -11.00 -15.97 7.55
CA ALA A 86 -11.97 -16.67 6.72
C ALA A 86 -13.24 -17.02 7.51
N GLU A 87 -13.08 -17.44 8.76
CA GLU A 87 -14.21 -17.73 9.66
C GLU A 87 -15.03 -16.47 9.95
N LEU A 88 -14.36 -15.37 10.32
CA LEU A 88 -15.04 -14.09 10.55
C LEU A 88 -15.75 -13.59 9.29
N GLY A 89 -15.10 -13.70 8.12
CA GLY A 89 -15.69 -13.34 6.84
C GLY A 89 -16.98 -14.11 6.55
N THR A 90 -16.96 -15.43 6.81
CA THR A 90 -18.11 -16.32 6.64
C THR A 90 -19.27 -15.95 7.56
N VAL A 91 -19.01 -15.71 8.84
CA VAL A 91 -20.03 -15.33 9.84
C VAL A 91 -20.68 -13.98 9.49
N LEU A 92 -19.90 -13.03 8.99
CA LEU A 92 -20.39 -11.69 8.63
C LEU A 92 -20.96 -11.61 7.21
N GLY A 93 -20.82 -12.65 6.39
CA GLY A 93 -21.23 -12.63 4.98
C GLY A 93 -20.43 -11.64 4.12
N ILE A 94 -19.14 -11.46 4.42
CA ILE A 94 -18.24 -10.55 3.72
C ILE A 94 -17.01 -11.27 3.16
N THR A 95 -16.27 -10.63 2.26
CA THR A 95 -15.03 -11.20 1.72
C THR A 95 -13.94 -11.32 2.78
N SER A 96 -13.03 -12.30 2.63
CA SER A 96 -11.86 -12.45 3.51
C SER A 96 -11.01 -11.18 3.57
N VAL A 97 -10.89 -10.44 2.45
CA VAL A 97 -10.23 -9.13 2.41
C VAL A 97 -10.91 -8.12 3.34
N SER A 98 -12.25 -8.08 3.35
CA SER A 98 -13.01 -7.16 4.20
C SER A 98 -12.92 -7.56 5.68
N ALA A 99 -12.93 -8.87 5.97
CA ALA A 99 -12.74 -9.40 7.32
C ALA A 99 -11.34 -9.09 7.85
N LYS A 100 -10.31 -9.29 7.03
CA LYS A 100 -8.92 -8.95 7.34
C LYS A 100 -8.79 -7.47 7.70
N LYS A 101 -9.33 -6.59 6.85
CA LYS A 101 -9.38 -5.15 7.14
C LYS A 101 -10.12 -4.83 8.43
N LEU A 102 -11.24 -5.51 8.72
CA LEU A 102 -11.98 -5.28 9.95
C LEU A 102 -11.15 -5.64 11.19
N ILE A 103 -10.49 -6.80 11.18
CA ILE A 103 -9.57 -7.24 12.24
C ILE A 103 -8.41 -6.25 12.39
N GLY A 104 -7.76 -5.88 11.28
CA GLY A 104 -6.66 -4.92 11.28
C GLY A 104 -7.05 -3.59 11.89
N HIS A 105 -8.16 -3.00 11.44
CA HIS A 105 -8.66 -1.75 12.02
C HIS A 105 -9.00 -1.86 13.49
N ALA A 106 -9.58 -2.98 13.91
CA ALA A 106 -9.93 -3.20 15.31
C ALA A 106 -8.67 -3.27 16.19
N LEU A 107 -7.64 -3.99 15.75
CA LEU A 107 -6.36 -4.10 16.45
C LEU A 107 -5.59 -2.78 16.47
N GLU A 108 -5.51 -2.09 15.33
CA GLU A 108 -4.89 -0.76 15.22
C GLU A 108 -5.54 0.23 16.20
N LEU A 109 -6.89 0.31 16.19
CA LEU A 109 -7.62 1.19 17.08
C LEU A 109 -7.40 0.82 18.56
N ARG A 110 -7.49 -0.47 18.91
CA ARG A 110 -7.37 -0.91 20.30
C ARG A 110 -5.96 -0.71 20.87
N HIS A 111 -4.93 -0.95 20.07
CA HIS A 111 -3.55 -1.03 20.56
C HIS A 111 -2.73 0.24 20.28
N ARG A 112 -2.98 0.93 19.17
CA ARG A 112 -2.21 2.11 18.72
C ARG A 112 -2.99 3.42 18.77
N LEU A 113 -4.33 3.38 18.57
CA LEU A 113 -5.21 4.55 18.62
C LEU A 113 -6.28 4.51 19.76
N PRO A 114 -5.87 4.31 21.03
CA PRO A 114 -6.79 4.01 22.13
C PRO A 114 -7.75 5.15 22.48
N ARG A 115 -7.40 6.42 22.22
CA ARG A 115 -8.31 7.54 22.50
C ARG A 115 -9.46 7.53 21.51
N LEU A 116 -9.17 7.28 20.22
CA LEU A 116 -10.19 7.13 19.20
C LEU A 116 -11.05 5.89 19.46
N TRP A 117 -10.46 4.76 19.86
CA TRP A 117 -11.19 3.58 20.32
C TRP A 117 -12.20 3.91 21.43
N ALA A 118 -11.75 4.60 22.48
CA ALA A 118 -12.61 5.01 23.58
C ALA A 118 -13.73 5.96 23.13
N GLN A 119 -13.48 6.85 22.17
CA GLN A 119 -14.50 7.73 21.63
C GLN A 119 -15.53 7.00 20.77
N VAL A 120 -15.13 5.97 20.03
CA VAL A 120 -16.05 5.11 19.28
C VAL A 120 -17.00 4.38 20.22
N HIS A 121 -16.46 3.75 21.27
CA HIS A 121 -17.27 3.02 22.25
C HIS A 121 -18.13 3.94 23.14
N ALA A 122 -17.75 5.22 23.28
CA ALA A 122 -18.58 6.24 23.90
C ALA A 122 -19.64 6.84 22.94
N GLY A 123 -19.75 6.37 21.69
CA GLY A 123 -20.69 6.90 20.69
C GLY A 123 -20.37 8.30 20.18
N ARG A 124 -19.18 8.84 20.50
CA ARG A 124 -18.75 10.19 20.09
C ARG A 124 -18.22 10.21 18.66
N VAL A 125 -17.64 9.09 18.21
CA VAL A 125 -17.08 8.93 16.86
C VAL A 125 -17.72 7.70 16.20
N PRO A 126 -18.33 7.83 15.00
CA PRO A 126 -18.79 6.67 14.25
C PRO A 126 -17.64 5.72 13.89
N ALA A 127 -17.86 4.42 14.02
CA ALA A 127 -16.85 3.38 13.77
C ALA A 127 -16.19 3.49 12.38
N TRP A 128 -16.96 3.77 11.33
CA TRP A 128 -16.42 3.92 9.96
C TRP A 128 -15.36 5.01 9.85
N ARG A 129 -15.48 6.09 10.63
CA ARG A 129 -14.54 7.21 10.59
C ARG A 129 -13.25 6.86 11.33
N ALA A 130 -13.36 6.17 12.46
CA ALA A 130 -12.21 5.65 13.16
C ALA A 130 -11.44 4.62 12.32
N ARG A 131 -12.16 3.74 11.60
CA ARG A 131 -11.57 2.80 10.65
C ARG A 131 -10.81 3.48 9.50
N ALA A 132 -11.33 4.60 8.98
CA ALA A 132 -10.60 5.38 7.97
C ALA A 132 -9.26 5.91 8.49
N VAL A 133 -9.21 6.33 9.76
CA VAL A 133 -7.95 6.77 10.41
C VAL A 133 -7.00 5.59 10.55
N ALA A 134 -7.51 4.44 11.03
CA ALA A 134 -6.73 3.22 11.15
C ALA A 134 -6.16 2.73 9.81
N GLU A 135 -6.93 2.80 8.72
CA GLU A 135 -6.45 2.44 7.38
C GLU A 135 -5.21 3.27 7.02
N VAL A 136 -5.22 4.59 7.26
CA VAL A 136 -4.07 5.45 6.97
C VAL A 136 -2.88 5.17 7.89
N THR A 137 -3.09 4.92 9.19
CA THR A 137 -1.98 4.65 10.13
C THR A 137 -1.38 3.25 10.01
N ILE A 138 -2.13 2.28 9.45
CA ILE A 138 -1.63 0.96 9.09
C ILE A 138 -0.73 1.03 7.85
N HIS A 139 -1.17 1.75 6.81
CA HIS A 139 -0.51 1.77 5.49
C HIS A 139 0.38 3.01 5.27
N SER A 140 0.73 3.74 6.33
CA SER A 140 1.63 4.88 6.25
C SER A 140 3.02 4.45 5.80
N THR A 141 3.64 5.23 4.90
CA THR A 141 5.02 5.01 4.47
C THR A 141 5.84 6.29 4.70
N PRO A 142 6.92 6.25 5.49
CA PRO A 142 7.39 5.12 6.30
C PRO A 142 6.41 4.69 7.40
N ALA A 143 6.53 3.45 7.86
CA ALA A 143 5.66 2.91 8.90
C ALA A 143 5.75 3.76 10.18
N LEU A 144 4.62 4.21 10.70
CA LEU A 144 4.59 4.91 11.98
C LEU A 144 5.07 3.98 13.10
N THR A 145 5.88 4.51 14.01
CA THR A 145 6.17 3.83 15.29
C THR A 145 4.92 3.83 16.18
N ARG A 146 4.96 3.09 17.30
CA ARG A 146 3.86 3.11 18.28
C ARG A 146 3.62 4.51 18.85
N ASP A 147 4.69 5.25 19.15
CA ASP A 147 4.57 6.60 19.73
C ASP A 147 4.07 7.63 18.71
N ALA A 148 4.52 7.52 17.45
CA ALA A 148 4.03 8.33 16.36
C ALA A 148 2.51 8.12 16.12
N ALA A 149 2.04 6.87 16.11
CA ALA A 149 0.60 6.61 16.02
C ALA A 149 -0.19 7.12 17.24
N ARG A 150 0.36 7.04 18.45
CA ARG A 150 -0.26 7.64 19.64
C ARG A 150 -0.38 9.16 19.55
N PHE A 151 0.57 9.81 18.87
CA PHE A 151 0.47 11.24 18.58
C PHE A 151 -0.68 11.52 17.61
N VAL A 152 -0.77 10.78 16.50
CA VAL A 152 -1.90 10.90 15.54
C VAL A 152 -3.24 10.67 16.26
N ASP A 153 -3.35 9.63 17.08
CA ASP A 153 -4.53 9.36 17.91
C ASP A 153 -4.93 10.55 18.78
N ALA A 154 -3.97 11.17 19.48
CA ALA A 154 -4.23 12.34 20.30
C ALA A 154 -4.77 13.53 19.50
N GLN A 155 -4.19 13.81 18.32
CA GLN A 155 -4.62 14.91 17.46
C GLN A 155 -6.01 14.65 16.86
N VAL A 156 -6.27 13.45 16.36
CA VAL A 156 -7.56 13.07 15.77
C VAL A 156 -8.66 13.02 16.84
N ALA A 157 -8.36 12.49 18.02
CA ALA A 157 -9.31 12.44 19.13
C ALA A 157 -9.67 13.84 19.65
N ALA A 158 -8.75 14.82 19.59
CA ALA A 158 -9.03 16.20 20.00
C ALA A 158 -10.14 16.86 19.19
N VAL A 159 -10.31 16.45 17.92
CA VAL A 159 -11.39 16.94 17.04
C VAL A 159 -12.56 15.95 16.92
N ALA A 160 -12.68 15.01 17.87
CA ALA A 160 -13.70 13.95 17.85
C ALA A 160 -13.75 13.22 16.50
N GLY A 161 -12.58 12.90 15.96
CA GLY A 161 -12.44 12.24 14.66
C GLY A 161 -12.92 13.05 13.47
N LYS A 162 -13.38 14.31 13.62
CA LYS A 162 -13.86 15.15 12.51
C LYS A 162 -12.69 15.74 11.70
N ILE A 163 -11.85 14.85 11.18
CA ILE A 163 -10.72 15.16 10.32
C ILE A 163 -11.06 14.71 8.89
N GLY A 164 -10.85 15.57 7.90
CA GLY A 164 -10.98 15.20 6.49
C GLY A 164 -9.76 14.40 6.02
N PRO A 165 -9.87 13.61 4.92
CA PRO A 165 -8.77 12.78 4.41
C PRO A 165 -7.47 13.58 4.20
N ALA A 166 -7.52 14.68 3.45
CA ALA A 166 -6.34 15.50 3.20
C ALA A 166 -5.71 16.12 4.48
N GLN A 167 -6.51 16.36 5.51
CA GLN A 167 -5.99 16.86 6.79
C GLN A 167 -5.33 15.73 7.59
N LEU A 168 -5.88 14.52 7.53
CA LEU A 168 -5.29 13.33 8.12
C LEU A 168 -3.95 13.00 7.44
N ASP A 169 -3.88 13.07 6.10
CA ASP A 169 -2.64 12.83 5.35
C ASP A 169 -1.56 13.83 5.75
N ARG A 170 -1.91 15.12 5.85
CA ARG A 170 -0.98 16.15 6.34
C ARG A 170 -0.54 15.92 7.78
N LEU A 171 -1.44 15.49 8.66
CA LEU A 171 -1.11 15.17 10.04
C LEU A 171 -0.14 13.99 10.12
N VAL A 172 -0.35 12.95 9.31
CA VAL A 172 0.54 11.79 9.26
C VAL A 172 1.91 12.19 8.70
N ALA A 173 1.96 12.99 7.62
CA ALA A 173 3.21 13.52 7.09
C ALA A 173 3.96 14.41 8.10
N GLU A 174 3.25 15.29 8.81
CA GLU A 174 3.84 16.09 9.90
C GLU A 174 4.38 15.19 11.01
N THR A 175 3.65 14.12 11.35
CA THR A 175 4.06 13.16 12.38
C THR A 175 5.33 12.43 11.95
N ILE A 176 5.41 11.95 10.71
CA ILE A 176 6.60 11.29 10.15
C ILE A 176 7.83 12.20 10.29
N LYS A 177 7.69 13.48 9.92
CA LYS A 177 8.75 14.49 10.07
C LYS A 177 9.10 14.73 11.54
N ARG A 178 8.09 14.89 12.39
CA ARG A 178 8.26 15.20 13.83
C ARG A 178 9.03 14.10 14.57
N TYR A 179 8.80 12.85 14.20
CA TYR A 179 9.43 11.68 14.80
C TYR A 179 10.67 11.20 14.04
N ASP A 180 11.11 11.96 13.02
CA ASP A 180 12.27 11.65 12.19
C ASP A 180 12.24 10.21 11.64
N LEU A 181 11.07 9.79 11.15
CA LEU A 181 10.84 8.43 10.67
C LEU A 181 11.22 8.24 9.19
N ALA A 182 11.43 9.34 8.47
CA ALA A 182 11.94 9.29 7.11
C ALA A 182 13.40 8.85 7.13
N GLU A 183 13.74 7.79 6.40
CA GLU A 183 15.14 7.52 6.12
C GLU A 183 15.74 8.75 5.42
N ALA A 184 16.92 9.18 5.87
CA ALA A 184 17.66 10.24 5.22
C ALA A 184 17.96 9.80 3.79
N ASN A 185 17.16 10.27 2.84
CA ASN A 185 17.45 10.10 1.42
C ASN A 185 18.76 10.85 1.15
N PRO A 186 19.87 10.17 0.81
CA PRO A 186 21.15 10.85 0.56
C PRO A 186 21.10 11.78 -0.66
N ALA A 187 20.03 11.71 -1.46
CA ALA A 187 19.75 12.60 -2.59
C ALA A 187 18.79 13.75 -2.26
N ALA A 188 18.24 13.81 -1.03
CA ALA A 188 17.42 14.95 -0.61
C ALA A 188 18.34 16.08 -0.13
N ASP A 189 18.46 17.11 -0.95
CA ASP A 189 19.15 18.36 -0.60
C ASP A 189 18.52 18.95 0.67
N PRO A 190 19.28 19.17 1.76
CA PRO A 190 18.74 19.58 3.05
C PRO A 190 18.02 20.94 3.08
N GLU A 191 18.03 21.72 1.98
CA GLU A 191 17.34 23.02 1.89
C GLU A 191 15.96 22.99 1.22
N ASP A 192 15.56 21.91 0.53
CA ASP A 192 14.27 21.85 -0.20
C ASP A 192 13.10 21.38 0.68
N GLY A 193 12.95 22.03 1.82
CA GLY A 193 11.70 22.01 2.56
C GLY A 193 10.61 22.72 1.74
N TYR A 194 9.67 21.93 1.21
CA TYR A 194 8.41 22.37 0.58
C TYR A 194 8.47 22.77 -0.91
N LEU A 195 8.60 21.78 -1.79
CA LEU A 195 7.85 21.76 -3.06
C LEU A 195 7.54 20.30 -3.41
N HIS A 196 6.46 20.07 -4.16
CA HIS A 196 5.87 18.76 -4.49
C HIS A 196 6.89 17.60 -4.52
N VAL A 197 6.65 16.56 -3.71
CA VAL A 197 7.21 15.24 -4.01
C VAL A 197 6.69 14.90 -5.40
N ASP A 198 7.61 14.79 -6.36
CA ASP A 198 7.28 14.36 -7.70
C ASP A 198 6.68 12.95 -7.61
N PRO A 199 5.37 12.77 -7.89
CA PRO A 199 4.73 11.47 -7.70
C PRO A 199 5.15 10.48 -8.79
N ARG A 200 5.88 10.93 -9.81
CA ARG A 200 6.27 10.11 -10.95
C ARG A 200 7.19 8.99 -10.51
N HIS A 201 6.81 7.75 -10.82
CA HIS A 201 7.58 6.55 -10.56
C HIS A 201 7.21 5.44 -11.54
N VAL A 202 8.10 4.46 -11.69
CA VAL A 202 7.83 3.22 -12.43
C VAL A 202 8.39 2.06 -11.60
N THR A 203 7.52 1.14 -11.20
CA THR A 203 7.85 -0.03 -10.38
C THR A 203 7.47 -1.29 -11.14
N ILE A 204 8.41 -2.25 -11.17
CA ILE A 204 8.17 -3.61 -11.68
C ILE A 204 8.10 -4.52 -10.46
N HIS A 205 6.96 -5.18 -10.26
CA HIS A 205 6.75 -6.12 -9.17
C HIS A 205 7.28 -7.50 -9.59
N ASP A 206 8.60 -7.69 -9.49
CA ASP A 206 9.31 -8.90 -9.94
C ASP A 206 9.31 -10.05 -8.93
N GLU A 207 8.96 -9.77 -7.68
CA GLU A 207 8.74 -10.77 -6.62
C GLU A 207 7.36 -11.48 -6.75
N ASP A 208 6.37 -10.83 -7.37
CA ASP A 208 5.00 -11.32 -7.57
C ASP A 208 4.75 -11.78 -9.02
N VAL A 209 5.35 -12.91 -9.40
CA VAL A 209 5.19 -13.47 -10.76
C VAL A 209 3.88 -14.26 -10.86
N HIS A 210 2.99 -13.86 -11.78
CA HIS A 210 1.78 -14.64 -12.06
C HIS A 210 2.15 -16.01 -12.64
N PHE A 211 1.36 -17.06 -12.37
CA PHE A 211 1.59 -18.42 -12.90
C PHE A 211 1.77 -18.49 -14.44
N ALA A 212 1.22 -17.50 -15.16
CA ALA A 212 1.38 -17.35 -16.61
C ALA A 212 2.75 -16.79 -17.06
N GLY A 213 3.69 -16.55 -16.13
CA GLY A 213 5.02 -15.99 -16.41
C GLY A 213 5.01 -14.49 -16.70
N THR A 214 4.05 -13.74 -16.17
CA THR A 214 3.91 -12.29 -16.37
C THR A 214 4.11 -11.53 -15.05
N VAL A 215 4.79 -10.38 -15.11
CA VAL A 215 4.98 -9.46 -13.97
C VAL A 215 4.10 -8.23 -14.11
N ARG A 216 3.72 -7.63 -12.98
CA ARG A 216 2.92 -6.39 -12.95
C ARG A 216 3.85 -5.18 -13.01
N LEU A 217 3.54 -4.25 -13.91
CA LEU A 217 4.16 -2.93 -13.96
C LEU A 217 3.17 -1.90 -13.45
N GLU A 218 3.62 -1.04 -12.55
CA GLU A 218 2.86 0.06 -11.99
C GLU A 218 3.65 1.36 -12.21
N ALA A 219 2.98 2.40 -12.72
CA ALA A 219 3.66 3.62 -13.09
C ALA A 219 2.77 4.85 -12.92
N GLU A 220 3.35 5.92 -12.40
CA GLU A 220 2.83 7.27 -12.43
C GLU A 220 3.81 8.12 -13.26
N ILE A 221 3.33 8.71 -14.34
CA ILE A 221 4.15 9.47 -15.30
C ILE A 221 3.41 10.74 -15.71
N ASP A 222 4.13 11.69 -16.30
CA ASP A 222 3.51 12.91 -16.81
C ASP A 222 2.40 12.58 -17.82
N LEU A 223 1.35 13.40 -17.83
CA LEU A 223 0.22 13.22 -18.74
C LEU A 223 0.65 13.19 -20.21
N ALA A 224 1.60 14.05 -20.59
CA ALA A 224 2.14 14.09 -21.95
C ALA A 224 2.83 12.76 -22.32
N ASP A 225 3.66 12.24 -21.41
CA ASP A 225 4.37 10.98 -21.61
C ASP A 225 3.41 9.78 -21.61
N GLY A 226 2.38 9.80 -20.77
CA GLY A 226 1.32 8.79 -20.77
C GLY A 226 0.55 8.74 -22.09
N LEU A 227 0.25 9.91 -22.69
CA LEU A 227 -0.38 9.98 -24.00
C LEU A 227 0.54 9.50 -25.12
N HIS A 228 1.83 9.87 -25.09
CA HIS A 228 2.81 9.37 -26.05
C HIS A 228 2.99 7.86 -25.95
N LEU A 229 3.10 7.32 -24.74
CA LEU A 229 3.19 5.88 -24.50
C LEU A 229 1.94 5.17 -25.02
N HIS A 230 0.74 5.68 -24.70
CA HIS A 230 -0.50 5.11 -25.21
C HIS A 230 -0.53 5.05 -26.74
N GLN A 231 -0.13 6.13 -27.41
CA GLN A 231 -0.08 6.21 -28.87
C GLN A 231 0.96 5.25 -29.46
N ALA A 232 2.15 5.16 -28.85
CA ALA A 232 3.20 4.25 -29.28
C ALA A 232 2.77 2.78 -29.17
N LEU A 233 2.11 2.40 -28.07
CA LEU A 233 1.55 1.05 -27.88
C LEU A 233 0.43 0.75 -28.87
N ALA A 234 -0.46 1.72 -29.13
CA ALA A 234 -1.53 1.56 -30.10
C ALA A 234 -0.97 1.38 -31.52
N HIS A 235 0.04 2.17 -31.90
CA HIS A 235 0.72 2.06 -33.18
C HIS A 235 1.43 0.70 -33.32
N GLY A 236 2.22 0.30 -32.33
CA GLY A 236 2.90 -1.01 -32.34
C GLY A 236 1.92 -2.18 -32.46
N ALA A 237 0.82 -2.15 -31.71
CA ALA A 237 -0.22 -3.18 -31.81
C ALA A 237 -0.91 -3.20 -33.19
N ALA A 238 -1.13 -2.05 -33.82
CA ALA A 238 -1.69 -1.95 -35.17
C ALA A 238 -0.72 -2.50 -36.23
N THR A 239 0.57 -2.16 -36.11
CA THR A 239 1.62 -2.68 -36.98
C THR A 239 1.75 -4.20 -36.87
N GLN A 240 1.75 -4.75 -35.64
CA GLN A 240 1.74 -6.20 -35.43
C GLN A 240 0.51 -6.87 -36.06
N LYS A 241 -0.68 -6.25 -35.98
CA LYS A 241 -1.88 -6.75 -36.65
C LYS A 241 -1.75 -6.73 -38.18
N ALA A 242 -1.19 -5.65 -38.75
CA ALA A 242 -0.96 -5.53 -40.19
C ALA A 242 0.07 -6.57 -40.70
N LEU A 243 1.04 -6.94 -39.86
CA LEU A 243 2.03 -7.99 -40.14
C LEU A 243 1.50 -9.42 -39.87
N GLY A 244 0.22 -9.57 -39.53
CA GLY A 244 -0.45 -10.88 -39.43
C GLY A 244 -0.54 -11.48 -38.01
N SER A 245 -0.28 -10.72 -36.94
CA SER A 245 -0.47 -11.23 -35.58
C SER A 245 -1.96 -11.46 -35.26
N HIS A 246 -2.30 -12.69 -34.86
CA HIS A 246 -3.64 -13.11 -34.45
C HIS A 246 -3.90 -13.00 -32.93
N GLU A 247 -2.95 -12.46 -32.16
CA GLU A 247 -3.12 -12.25 -30.72
C GLU A 247 -4.23 -11.23 -30.40
N SER A 248 -4.72 -11.26 -29.15
CA SER A 248 -5.68 -10.27 -28.66
C SER A 248 -5.09 -8.87 -28.69
N LEU A 249 -5.94 -7.84 -28.68
CA LEU A 249 -5.47 -6.44 -28.68
C LEU A 249 -4.55 -6.15 -27.49
N ASP A 250 -4.91 -6.63 -26.30
CA ASP A 250 -4.13 -6.38 -25.08
C ASP A 250 -2.79 -7.13 -25.10
N ALA A 251 -2.75 -8.35 -25.62
CA ALA A 251 -1.50 -9.09 -25.82
C ALA A 251 -0.56 -8.37 -26.79
N ARG A 252 -1.08 -7.87 -27.93
CA ARG A 252 -0.28 -7.07 -28.88
C ARG A 252 0.22 -5.76 -28.27
N ARG A 253 -0.58 -5.10 -27.43
CA ARG A 253 -0.15 -3.89 -26.70
C ARG A 253 0.95 -4.19 -25.68
N ALA A 254 0.82 -5.26 -24.91
CA ALA A 254 1.85 -5.69 -23.97
C ALA A 254 3.15 -6.07 -24.71
N LYS A 255 3.03 -6.76 -25.85
CA LYS A 255 4.18 -7.08 -26.72
C LYS A 255 4.84 -5.82 -27.30
N ALA A 256 4.04 -4.85 -27.75
CA ALA A 256 4.54 -3.56 -28.24
C ALA A 256 5.31 -2.79 -27.16
N LEU A 257 4.88 -2.87 -25.89
CA LEU A 257 5.62 -2.29 -24.76
C LEU A 257 6.99 -2.96 -24.60
N GLY A 258 7.05 -4.29 -24.68
CA GLY A 258 8.30 -5.04 -24.66
C GLY A 258 9.22 -4.75 -25.86
N ASP A 259 8.63 -4.51 -27.04
CA ASP A 259 9.38 -4.11 -28.22
C ASP A 259 10.02 -2.72 -28.05
N LEU A 260 9.30 -1.75 -27.47
CA LEU A 260 9.86 -0.43 -27.14
C LEU A 260 11.04 -0.51 -26.18
N ALA A 261 10.97 -1.40 -25.18
CA ALA A 261 12.09 -1.61 -24.25
C ALA A 261 13.30 -2.23 -24.98
N ARG A 262 13.08 -3.25 -25.82
CA ARG A 262 14.14 -3.92 -26.58
C ARG A 262 14.80 -3.02 -27.62
N THR A 263 14.05 -2.15 -28.30
CA THR A 263 14.61 -1.23 -29.29
C THR A 263 15.54 -0.21 -28.65
N GLN A 264 15.27 0.23 -27.42
CA GLN A 264 16.20 1.07 -26.65
C GLN A 264 17.52 0.32 -26.35
N THR A 265 17.45 -0.93 -25.88
CA THR A 265 18.65 -1.75 -25.66
C THR A 265 19.46 -1.97 -26.94
N ALA A 266 18.81 -2.09 -28.10
CA ALA A 266 19.48 -2.23 -29.39
C ALA A 266 20.19 -0.94 -29.85
N LEU A 267 19.67 0.25 -29.50
CA LEU A 267 20.31 1.54 -29.74
C LEU A 267 21.57 1.71 -28.87
N ASP A 268 21.54 1.30 -27.60
CA ASP A 268 22.69 1.36 -26.69
C ASP A 268 23.86 0.44 -27.15
N LEU A 269 23.56 -0.69 -27.79
CA LEU A 269 24.56 -1.59 -28.40
C LEU A 269 25.18 -1.02 -29.69
N HIS A 270 24.64 0.06 -30.25
CA HIS A 270 25.13 0.71 -31.46
C HIS A 270 25.76 2.09 -31.19
N ASP A 271 25.97 2.48 -29.92
CA ASP A 271 26.75 3.66 -29.59
C ASP A 271 28.24 3.46 -29.98
N PRO A 272 28.78 4.18 -30.98
CA PRO A 272 30.17 4.04 -31.39
C PRO A 272 31.16 4.70 -30.41
N ALA A 273 30.70 5.27 -29.29
CA ALA A 273 31.55 5.99 -28.34
C ALA A 273 32.13 5.13 -27.19
N GLY A 274 31.78 3.84 -27.06
CA GLY A 274 32.24 2.98 -25.95
C GLY A 274 33.45 2.07 -26.24
N GLY A 275 33.91 2.01 -27.49
CA GLY A 275 34.89 1.01 -27.95
C GLY A 275 36.32 1.49 -28.08
N ARG A 276 36.92 2.07 -27.03
CA ARG A 276 38.37 2.33 -27.04
C ARG A 276 38.93 2.25 -25.63
N LEU A 277 39.24 1.03 -25.18
CA LEU A 277 40.26 0.72 -24.16
C LEU A 277 40.39 -0.80 -24.06
N ALA A 278 41.27 -1.39 -24.87
CA ALA A 278 42.25 -2.43 -24.48
C ALA A 278 42.89 -3.10 -25.71
N SER A 279 44.22 -3.15 -25.66
CA SER A 279 45.19 -3.95 -26.42
C SER A 279 45.23 -3.82 -27.95
N ASP A 280 46.31 -3.20 -28.45
CA ASP A 280 47.42 -4.06 -28.85
C ASP A 280 48.78 -3.35 -28.70
N SER A 281 49.71 -4.05 -28.08
CA SER A 281 51.07 -3.60 -27.80
C SER A 281 52.02 -4.35 -28.72
N ALA A 282 52.48 -3.66 -29.77
CA ALA A 282 53.63 -4.09 -30.56
C ALA A 282 54.33 -2.87 -31.22
N GLY A 283 55.48 -2.49 -30.65
CA GLY A 283 56.71 -2.12 -31.38
C GLY A 283 56.77 -0.83 -32.19
N GLY A 284 57.50 0.17 -31.67
CA GLY A 284 58.08 1.25 -32.49
C GLY A 284 58.80 2.33 -31.68
N ARG A 285 60.11 2.16 -31.44
CA ARG A 285 61.00 3.23 -30.93
C ARG A 285 61.15 4.33 -32.00
N VAL A 286 61.18 5.61 -31.61
CA VAL A 286 62.32 6.58 -31.74
C VAL A 286 61.99 7.86 -30.92
N ALA A 287 63.06 8.46 -30.38
CA ALA A 287 63.21 9.53 -29.41
C ALA A 287 62.54 10.91 -29.68
N GLY A 288 62.40 11.70 -28.61
CA GLY A 288 62.34 13.17 -28.69
C GLY A 288 61.71 13.88 -27.48
N GLU A 289 62.58 14.41 -26.60
CA GLU A 289 62.48 15.63 -25.77
C GLU A 289 61.31 15.90 -24.78
N GLU A 290 61.72 16.36 -23.59
CA GLU A 290 60.94 16.86 -22.45
C GLU A 290 60.01 18.05 -22.74
N ARG A 291 58.88 18.14 -22.02
CA ARG A 291 58.54 19.28 -21.12
C ARG A 291 57.24 19.07 -20.33
N ALA A 292 57.20 19.74 -19.18
CA ALA A 292 56.37 19.54 -17.99
C ALA A 292 54.96 20.19 -17.99
N GLY A 293 54.12 19.75 -17.04
CA GLY A 293 52.81 20.28 -16.62
C GLY A 293 51.73 19.18 -16.67
N ASP A 294 50.79 18.96 -15.76
CA ASP A 294 50.26 19.63 -14.56
C ASP A 294 49.25 18.64 -13.90
N GLY A 295 48.89 18.82 -12.62
CA GLY A 295 47.61 18.32 -12.07
C GLY A 295 47.62 17.10 -11.11
N PRO A 296 46.82 17.12 -10.02
CA PRO A 296 46.84 16.10 -8.97
C PRO A 296 45.99 14.86 -9.28
N MET A 297 46.49 13.71 -8.82
CA MET A 297 45.92 12.37 -8.98
C MET A 297 44.57 12.15 -8.27
N PRO A 298 43.61 11.41 -8.85
CA PRO A 298 42.43 10.93 -8.15
C PRO A 298 42.78 9.77 -7.18
N ARG A 299 42.25 9.86 -5.96
CA ARG A 299 42.42 8.87 -4.87
C ARG A 299 41.64 7.58 -5.19
N GLN A 300 42.34 6.45 -5.15
CA GLN A 300 41.79 5.10 -5.24
C GLN A 300 40.93 4.79 -4.00
N VAL A 301 39.64 4.47 -4.19
CA VAL A 301 38.79 3.88 -3.16
C VAL A 301 38.95 2.36 -3.22
N VAL A 302 39.56 1.78 -2.19
CA VAL A 302 39.74 0.34 -2.03
C VAL A 302 38.43 -0.25 -1.48
N MET A 303 37.65 -0.94 -2.33
CA MET A 303 36.55 -1.79 -1.85
C MET A 303 37.13 -3.08 -1.23
N ARG A 304 37.03 -3.21 0.10
CA ARG A 304 37.28 -4.48 0.80
C ARG A 304 36.06 -5.38 0.66
N SER A 305 36.20 -6.48 -0.08
CA SER A 305 35.27 -7.61 -0.05
C SER A 305 35.39 -8.32 1.31
N VAL A 306 34.31 -8.32 2.09
CA VAL A 306 34.17 -9.18 3.27
C VAL A 306 33.39 -10.42 2.83
N ARG A 307 34.12 -11.52 2.62
CA ARG A 307 33.53 -12.87 2.54
C ARG A 307 33.00 -13.21 3.93
N ARG A 308 31.70 -13.48 4.04
CA ARG A 308 31.13 -14.15 5.22
C ARG A 308 31.23 -15.65 5.00
N ALA A 309 31.89 -16.33 5.93
CA ALA A 309 31.89 -17.78 6.06
C ALA A 309 30.78 -18.18 7.03
N LEU A 310 30.17 -19.34 6.71
CA LEU A 310 29.15 -20.11 7.43
C LEU A 310 27.71 -19.58 7.35
#